data_AF-A0A4Q0I0D9-F1
#
_entry.id   AF-A0A4Q0I0D9-F1
#
_cell.length_a   1.000
_cell.length_b   1.000
_cell.length_c   1.000
_cell.angle_alpha   90.00
_cell.angle_beta   90.00
_cell.angle_gamma   90.00
#
_symmetry.space_group_name_H-M   'P 1'
#
loop_
_entity.id
_entity.type
_entity.pdbx_description
1 polymer ?
#
loop_
_entity_poly.entity_id
_entity_poly.type
_entity_poly.pdbx_seq_one_letter_code
_entity_poly.pdbx_strand_id
1 'polypeptide(L)'
;MEKVQSNINSKKEGRKVQTDADVKRKAVKLVISHLKKKVAKEYAGSELVQGWVGEMEKLLEKNEFELSEYVQMRRELNDIIERTMDEEMRFKLRDSWYSFGRALDKKVKRY
;
A
#
# COMPACT_ATOMS: atom_id res chain seq x y z
N MET A 1 -18.74 -34.47 -34.80
CA MET A 1 -17.70 -34.21 -33.77
C MET A 1 -18.21 -33.11 -32.88
N GLU A 2 -18.54 -33.45 -31.64
CA GLU A 2 -18.93 -32.53 -30.58
C GLU A 2 -17.75 -31.69 -30.07
N LYS A 3 -18.08 -30.46 -29.63
CA LYS A 3 -17.52 -29.66 -28.53
C LYS A 3 -18.33 -28.34 -28.55
N VAL A 4 -19.49 -28.23 -27.89
CA VAL A 4 -19.72 -28.02 -26.44
C VAL A 4 -18.89 -26.86 -25.86
N GLN A 5 -19.60 -25.75 -25.61
CA GLN A 5 -19.58 -24.81 -24.45
C GLN A 5 -18.21 -24.28 -23.97
N SER A 6 -18.08 -23.03 -23.54
CA SER A 6 -18.89 -22.44 -22.48
C SER A 6 -18.71 -20.92 -22.40
N ASN A 7 -19.86 -20.25 -22.40
CA ASN A 7 -20.07 -18.90 -21.91
C ASN A 7 -19.66 -18.85 -20.43
N ILE A 8 -18.52 -18.24 -20.08
CA ILE A 8 -18.16 -18.03 -18.67
C ILE A 8 -18.53 -16.62 -18.27
N ASN A 9 -19.79 -16.55 -17.84
CA ASN A 9 -20.33 -15.59 -16.90
C ASN A 9 -19.42 -15.47 -15.66
N SER A 10 -18.51 -14.50 -15.65
CA SER A 10 -17.85 -14.08 -14.41
C SER A 10 -18.81 -13.21 -13.61
N LYS A 11 -19.77 -13.91 -12.99
CA LYS A 11 -20.35 -13.67 -11.67
C LYS A 11 -20.06 -12.27 -11.12
N LYS A 12 -21.09 -11.42 -11.11
CA LYS A 12 -21.25 -10.38 -10.09
C LYS A 12 -21.18 -11.07 -8.73
N GLU A 13 -19.98 -11.23 -8.18
CA GLU A 13 -19.83 -11.52 -6.76
C GLU A 13 -20.56 -10.41 -6.01
N GLY A 14 -21.53 -10.81 -5.19
CA GLY A 14 -22.40 -9.92 -4.44
C GLY A 14 -21.57 -8.79 -3.84
N ARG A 15 -22.04 -7.56 -4.02
CA ARG A 15 -21.40 -6.31 -3.61
C ARG A 15 -21.00 -6.44 -2.13
N LYS A 16 -19.80 -6.95 -1.85
CA LYS A 16 -19.28 -7.09 -0.48
C LYS A 16 -19.40 -5.70 0.14
N VAL A 17 -20.11 -5.61 1.25
CA VAL A 17 -20.23 -4.36 2.00
C VAL A 17 -18.80 -3.92 2.30
N GLN A 18 -18.36 -2.88 1.61
CA GLN A 18 -17.00 -2.38 1.73
C GLN A 18 -16.87 -1.81 3.14
N THR A 19 -15.89 -2.29 3.90
CA THR A 19 -15.58 -1.78 5.24
C THR A 19 -14.55 -0.66 5.17
N ASP A 20 -14.43 0.14 6.24
CA ASP A 20 -13.37 1.15 6.35
C ASP A 20 -11.97 0.52 6.20
N ALA A 21 -11.79 -0.69 6.75
CA ALA A 21 -10.55 -1.46 6.61
C ALA A 21 -10.24 -1.78 5.13
N ASP A 22 -11.23 -2.17 4.34
CA ASP A 22 -11.04 -2.43 2.90
C ASP A 22 -10.60 -1.18 2.14
N VAL A 23 -11.22 -0.03 2.45
CA VAL A 23 -10.87 1.26 1.82
C VAL A 23 -9.45 1.67 2.18
N LYS A 24 -9.07 1.57 3.46
CA LYS A 24 -7.73 1.87 3.96
C LYS A 24 -6.70 0.96 3.31
N ARG A 25 -6.91 -0.36 3.34
CA ARG A 25 -6.00 -1.35 2.74
C ARG A 25 -5.78 -1.09 1.26
N LYS A 26 -6.84 -0.80 0.49
CA LYS A 26 -6.73 -0.47 -0.94
C LYS A 26 -5.94 0.83 -1.17
N ALA A 27 -6.16 1.85 -0.34
CA ALA A 27 -5.43 3.10 -0.43
C ALA A 27 -3.95 2.94 -0.06
N VAL A 28 -3.64 2.15 0.97
CA VAL A 28 -2.27 1.83 1.35
C VAL A 28 -1.57 1.07 0.22
N LYS A 29 -2.20 0.04 -0.38
CA LYS A 29 -1.64 -0.67 -1.55
C LYS A 29 -1.24 0.28 -2.68
N LEU A 30 -2.04 1.30 -2.96
CA LEU A 30 -1.72 2.30 -3.97
C LEU A 30 -0.47 3.12 -3.60
N VAL A 31 -0.36 3.54 -2.34
CA VAL A 31 0.84 4.25 -1.84
C VAL A 31 2.08 3.38 -1.97
N ILE A 32 2.00 2.09 -1.61
CA ILE A 32 3.13 1.15 -1.73
C ILE A 32 3.54 0.95 -3.20
N SER A 33 2.57 0.85 -4.12
CA SER A 33 2.85 0.80 -5.56
C SER A 33 3.61 2.04 -6.06
N HIS A 34 3.24 3.23 -5.57
CA HIS A 34 3.96 4.46 -5.90
C HIS A 34 5.37 4.50 -5.31
N LEU A 35 5.53 4.05 -4.05
CA LEU A 35 6.85 3.95 -3.42
C LEU A 35 7.77 2.99 -4.18
N LYS A 36 7.29 1.81 -4.57
CA LYS A 36 8.05 0.85 -5.38
C LYS A 36 8.64 1.48 -6.64
N LYS A 37 7.84 2.27 -7.37
CA LYS A 37 8.32 2.98 -8.56
C LYS A 37 9.38 4.03 -8.25
N LYS A 38 9.26 4.72 -7.11
CA LYS A 38 10.24 5.73 -6.65
C LYS A 38 11.59 5.08 -6.27
N VAL A 39 11.57 3.90 -5.64
CA VAL A 39 12.77 3.19 -5.15
C VAL A 39 13.35 2.16 -6.10
N ALA A 40 12.81 2.06 -7.33
CA ALA A 40 13.39 1.24 -8.38
C ALA A 40 14.71 1.80 -8.92
N LYS A 41 15.01 3.07 -8.64
CA LYS A 41 16.33 3.66 -8.87
C LYS A 41 17.19 3.42 -7.63
N GLU A 42 18.42 2.93 -7.83
CA GLU A 42 19.37 2.79 -6.72
C GLU A 42 19.85 4.17 -6.24
N TYR A 43 19.88 4.33 -4.92
CA TYR A 43 20.44 5.48 -4.21
C TYR A 43 20.96 5.03 -2.84
N ALA A 44 21.81 5.84 -2.21
CA ALA A 44 22.34 5.52 -0.89
C ALA A 44 21.21 5.39 0.15
N GLY A 45 21.06 4.22 0.77
CA GLY A 45 19.99 3.92 1.72
C GLY A 45 18.71 3.38 1.07
N SER A 46 18.70 3.13 -0.23
CA SER A 46 17.55 2.56 -0.95
C SER A 46 17.15 1.17 -0.42
N GLU A 47 18.11 0.40 0.08
CA GLU A 47 17.91 -0.90 0.71
C GLU A 47 16.99 -0.84 1.94
N LEU A 48 17.03 0.27 2.71
CA LEU A 48 16.18 0.45 3.88
C LEU A 48 14.72 0.62 3.47
N VAL A 49 14.47 1.43 2.43
CA VAL A 49 13.11 1.64 1.93
C VAL A 49 12.61 0.39 1.21
N GLN A 50 13.46 -0.31 0.47
CA GLN A 50 13.09 -1.58 -0.16
C GLN A 50 12.73 -2.66 0.88
N GLY A 51 13.51 -2.76 1.96
CA GLY A 51 13.20 -3.64 3.09
C GLY A 51 11.84 -3.31 3.72
N TRP A 52 11.62 -2.04 4.05
CA TRP A 52 10.34 -1.55 4.58
C TRP A 52 9.16 -1.83 3.64
N VAL A 53 9.34 -1.63 2.33
CA VAL A 53 8.32 -1.97 1.33
C VAL A 53 8.00 -3.46 1.33
N GLY A 54 9.02 -4.32 1.45
CA GLY A 54 8.82 -5.77 1.55
C GLY A 54 8.04 -6.18 2.79
N GLU A 55 8.30 -5.56 3.95
CA GLU A 55 7.54 -5.79 5.18
C GLU A 55 6.09 -5.31 5.05
N MET A 56 5.88 -4.15 4.42
CA MET A 56 4.54 -3.65 4.11
C MET A 56 3.76 -4.61 3.21
N GLU A 57 4.41 -5.26 2.25
CA GLU A 57 3.75 -6.24 1.39
C GLU A 57 3.31 -7.47 2.16
N LYS A 58 4.17 -8.03 3.03
CA LYS A 58 3.81 -9.14 3.91
C LYS A 58 2.61 -8.79 4.81
N LEU A 59 2.62 -7.59 5.36
CA LEU A 59 1.52 -7.08 6.19
C LEU A 59 0.23 -6.92 5.36
N LEU A 60 0.34 -6.46 4.12
CA LEU A 60 -0.76 -6.34 3.17
C LEU A 60 -1.27 -7.67 2.63
N GLU A 61 -0.59 -8.79 2.83
CA GLU A 61 -1.04 -10.15 2.50
C GLU A 61 -1.91 -10.75 3.60
N LYS A 62 -1.80 -10.28 4.85
CA LYS A 62 -2.65 -10.74 5.97
C LYS A 62 -4.14 -10.56 5.67
N ASN A 63 -4.97 -11.48 6.15
CA ASN A 63 -6.42 -11.36 5.98
C ASN A 63 -7.01 -10.20 6.78
N GLU A 64 -6.46 -9.93 7.95
CA GLU A 64 -6.90 -8.88 8.86
C GLU A 64 -6.15 -7.57 8.64
N PHE A 65 -6.84 -6.45 8.90
CA PHE A 65 -6.26 -5.11 8.86
C PHE A 65 -6.16 -4.57 10.28
N GLU A 66 -4.98 -4.68 10.87
CA GLU A 66 -4.73 -4.17 12.22
C GLU A 66 -4.08 -2.77 12.13
N LEU A 67 -4.84 -1.72 12.45
CA LEU A 67 -4.41 -0.33 12.26
C LEU A 67 -3.09 0.01 12.97
N SER A 68 -2.85 -0.57 14.15
CA SER A 68 -1.63 -0.43 14.95
C SER A 68 -0.38 -0.79 14.15
N GLU A 69 -0.42 -1.89 13.39
CA GLU A 69 0.73 -2.31 12.57
C GLU A 69 1.02 -1.27 11.49
N TYR A 70 0.00 -0.77 10.80
CA TYR A 70 0.20 0.27 9.77
C TYR A 70 0.69 1.60 10.37
N VAL A 71 0.26 1.95 11.59
CA VAL A 71 0.79 3.12 12.30
C VAL A 71 2.26 2.93 12.64
N GLN A 72 2.66 1.73 13.07
CA GLN A 72 4.06 1.39 13.33
C GLN A 72 4.90 1.51 12.06
N MET A 73 4.44 0.91 10.94
CA MET A 73 5.11 1.03 9.65
C MET A 73 5.25 2.50 9.20
N ARG A 74 4.24 3.34 9.48
CA ARG A 74 4.32 4.78 9.18
C ARG A 74 5.41 5.49 9.99
N ARG A 75 5.64 5.08 11.24
CA ARG A 75 6.72 5.63 12.08
C ARG A 75 8.08 5.22 11.53
N GLU A 76 8.25 3.94 11.20
CA GLU A 76 9.50 3.43 10.62
C GLU A 76 9.85 4.12 9.29
N LEU A 77 8.86 4.38 8.43
CA LEU A 77 9.09 5.16 7.21
C LEU A 77 9.58 6.58 7.53
N ASN A 78 9.07 7.22 8.59
CA ASN A 78 9.57 8.53 9.02
C ASN A 78 11.05 8.46 9.41
N ASP A 79 11.42 7.43 10.17
CA ASP A 79 12.80 7.25 10.63
C ASP A 79 13.75 7.03 9.44
N ILE A 80 13.31 6.28 8.42
CA ILE A 80 14.09 6.09 7.19
C ILE A 80 14.22 7.42 6.43
N ILE A 81 13.16 8.23 6.35
CA ILE A 81 13.19 9.56 5.72
C ILE A 81 14.22 10.46 6.40
N GLU A 82 14.26 10.47 7.74
CA GLU A 82 15.20 11.30 8.51
C GLU A 82 16.66 10.88 8.29
N ARG A 83 16.91 9.60 7.98
CA ARG A 83 18.24 9.06 7.67
C ARG A 83 18.63 9.17 6.19
N THR A 84 17.67 9.46 5.30
CA THR A 84 17.93 9.57 3.86
C THR A 84 18.69 10.87 3.58
N MET A 85 19.94 10.78 3.09
CA MET A 85 20.78 11.96 2.80
C MET A 85 20.43 12.67 1.49
N ASP A 86 19.95 11.91 0.50
CA ASP A 86 19.51 12.46 -0.78
C ASP A 86 18.25 13.32 -0.59
N GLU A 87 18.37 14.61 -0.84
CA GLU A 87 17.29 15.59 -0.60
C GLU A 87 16.08 15.37 -1.52
N GLU A 88 16.32 15.08 -2.80
CA GLU A 88 15.26 14.84 -3.78
C GLU A 88 14.46 13.59 -3.40
N MET A 89 15.17 12.53 -2.99
CA MET A 89 14.55 11.30 -2.53
C MET A 89 13.83 11.50 -1.19
N ARG A 90 14.44 12.21 -0.24
CA ARG A 90 13.80 12.56 1.04
C ARG A 90 12.46 13.27 0.82
N PHE A 91 12.41 14.24 -0.11
CA PHE A 91 11.16 14.92 -0.47
C PHE A 91 10.12 13.95 -1.03
N LYS A 92 10.52 13.08 -1.97
CA LYS A 92 9.62 12.08 -2.57
C LYS A 92 9.08 11.06 -1.55
N LEU A 93 9.90 10.65 -0.59
CA LEU A 93 9.50 9.74 0.48
C LEU A 93 8.58 10.45 1.49
N ARG A 94 8.85 11.72 1.84
CA ARG A 94 8.00 12.56 2.69
C ARG A 94 6.59 12.72 2.11
N ASP A 95 6.50 12.94 0.79
CA ASP A 95 5.23 12.99 0.06
C ASP A 95 4.45 11.66 0.15
N SER A 96 5.14 10.54 -0.04
CA SER A 96 4.54 9.21 0.15
C SER A 96 4.08 8.98 1.60
N TRP A 97 4.86 9.43 2.59
CA TRP A 97 4.52 9.31 4.01
C TRP A 97 3.28 10.14 4.39
N TYR A 98 3.12 11.33 3.81
CA TYR A 98 1.90 12.12 3.96
C TYR A 98 0.70 11.39 3.35
N SER A 99 0.85 10.91 2.12
CA SER A 99 -0.18 10.11 1.42
C SER A 99 -0.57 8.85 2.18
N PHE A 100 0.40 8.20 2.83
CA PHE A 100 0.17 7.03 3.69
C PHE A 100 -0.71 7.40 4.90
N GLY A 101 -0.43 8.51 5.59
CA GLY A 101 -1.28 9.00 6.68
C GLY A 101 -2.72 9.22 6.22
N ARG A 102 -2.90 9.91 5.09
CA ARG A 102 -4.22 10.13 4.48
C ARG A 102 -4.92 8.83 4.09
N ALA A 103 -4.18 7.80 3.70
CA ALA A 103 -4.72 6.48 3.40
C ALA A 103 -5.30 5.81 4.66
N LEU A 104 -4.65 5.96 5.82
CA LEU A 104 -5.12 5.41 7.10
C LEU A 104 -6.36 6.14 7.67
N ASP A 105 -6.55 7.40 7.29
CA ASP A 105 -7.71 8.20 7.68
C ASP A 105 -8.96 7.94 6.82
N LYS A 106 -8.84 7.19 5.71
CA LYS A 106 -9.97 6.95 4.82
C LYS A 106 -11.08 6.15 5.51
N LYS A 107 -12.31 6.51 5.17
CA LYS A 107 -13.54 5.82 5.60
C LYS A 107 -14.43 5.58 4.39
N VAL A 108 -15.32 4.59 4.50
CA VAL A 108 -16.35 4.31 3.50
C VAL A 108 -17.23 5.53 3.35
N LYS A 109 -17.45 5.96 2.10
CA LYS A 109 -18.41 7.01 1.80
C LYS A 109 -19.81 6.45 2.01
N ARG A 110 -20.52 6.98 3.00
CA ARG A 110 -21.96 6.77 3.15
C ARG A 110 -22.65 7.77 2.23
N TYR A 111 -23.40 7.27 1.24
CA TYR A 111 -24.22 8.06 0.33
C TYR A 111 -25.63 8.19 0.89
#